data_AF-A0A061I163-F1
#
_entry.id   AF-A0A061I163-F1
#
_cell.length_a   1.000
_cell.length_b   1.000
_cell.length_c   1.000
_cell.angle_alpha   90.00
_cell.angle_beta   90.00
_cell.angle_gamma   90.00
#
_symmetry.space_group_name_H-M   'P 1'
#
loop_
_entity.id
_entity.type
_entity.pdbx_description
1 polymer ?
#
loop_
_entity_poly.entity_id
_entity_poly.type
_entity_poly.pdbx_seq_one_letter_code
_entity_poly.pdbx_strand_id
1 'polypeptide(L)'
;VSNWGGYALACALYILNSCDIHERYLRRAVGPSRVAVEQSWTQALPSVAKEEKMLGILVQNQVRSGVSGIVGMEVDGLPFYGVHDEMVQKLLDVTAGHL
;
A
#
# COMPACT_ATOMS: atom_id res chain seq x y z
N VAL A 1 12.62 -2.09 0.63
CA VAL A 1 11.88 -1.92 1.90
C VAL A 1 10.67 -2.83 1.89
N SER A 2 10.44 -3.62 2.95
CA SER A 2 9.30 -4.55 3.02
C SER A 2 7.94 -3.85 2.93
N ASN A 3 7.84 -2.62 3.41
CA ASN A 3 6.64 -1.79 3.33
C ASN A 3 6.12 -1.64 1.88
N TRP A 4 7.02 -1.38 0.93
CA TRP A 4 6.66 -1.22 -0.49
C TRP A 4 6.04 -2.49 -1.08
N GLY A 5 6.52 -3.66 -0.65
CA GLY A 5 5.93 -4.95 -1.02
C GLY A 5 4.50 -5.09 -0.51
N GLY A 6 4.22 -4.64 0.72
CA GLY A 6 2.87 -4.60 1.27
C GLY A 6 1.94 -3.67 0.50
N TYR A 7 2.40 -2.47 0.12
CA TYR A 7 1.64 -1.54 -0.71
C TYR A 7 1.34 -2.12 -2.09
N ALA A 8 2.35 -2.69 -2.75
CA ALA A 8 2.19 -3.32 -4.05
C ALA A 8 1.18 -4.49 -4.00
N LEU A 9 1.19 -5.27 -2.92
CA LEU A 9 0.20 -6.34 -2.72
C LEU A 9 -1.22 -5.78 -2.57
N ALA A 10 -1.41 -4.72 -1.78
CA ALA A 10 -2.71 -4.07 -1.63
C ALA A 10 -3.23 -3.50 -2.97
N CYS A 11 -2.35 -2.86 -3.75
CA CYS A 11 -2.64 -2.39 -5.11
C CYS A 11 -3.05 -3.55 -6.05
N ALA A 12 -2.31 -4.66 -6.03
CA ALA A 12 -2.62 -5.82 -6.86
C ALA A 12 -3.99 -6.42 -6.50
N LEU A 13 -4.30 -6.56 -5.21
CA LEU A 13 -5.60 -7.04 -4.75
C LEU A 13 -6.73 -6.09 -5.17
N TYR A 14 -6.50 -4.78 -5.10
CA TYR A 14 -7.46 -3.79 -5.58
C TYR A 14 -7.76 -3.97 -7.08
N ILE A 15 -6.73 -4.12 -7.92
CA ILE A 15 -6.89 -4.34 -9.38
C ILE A 15 -7.65 -5.65 -9.62
N LEU A 16 -7.28 -6.74 -8.96
CA LEU A 16 -7.93 -8.05 -9.13
C LEU A 16 -9.42 -8.02 -8.78
N ASN A 17 -9.83 -7.19 -7.82
CA ASN A 17 -11.22 -7.08 -7.37
C ASN A 17 -12.02 -5.97 -8.07
N SER A 18 -11.37 -5.09 -8.86
CA SER A 18 -12.02 -3.95 -9.51
C SER A 18 -11.96 -3.98 -11.04
N CYS A 19 -11.14 -4.86 -11.64
CA CYS A 19 -10.95 -4.95 -13.09
C CYS A 19 -11.73 -6.14 -13.68
N ASP A 20 -12.63 -5.86 -14.63
CA ASP A 20 -13.46 -6.87 -15.31
C ASP A 20 -12.65 -7.98 -15.99
N ILE A 21 -11.47 -7.62 -16.54
CA ILE A 21 -10.56 -8.58 -17.19
C ILE A 21 -10.05 -9.61 -16.17
N HIS A 22 -9.80 -9.17 -14.93
CA HIS A 22 -9.23 -9.99 -13.87
C HIS A 22 -10.29 -10.74 -13.04
N GLU A 23 -11.53 -10.22 -13.00
CA GLU A 23 -12.65 -10.81 -12.27
C GLU A 23 -12.91 -12.28 -12.66
N ARG A 24 -12.77 -12.61 -13.96
CA ARG A 24 -12.92 -14.00 -14.45
C ARG A 24 -11.87 -14.96 -13.87
N TYR A 25 -10.63 -14.48 -13.70
CA TYR A 25 -9.55 -15.28 -13.14
C TYR A 25 -9.72 -15.45 -11.64
N LEU A 26 -10.14 -14.36 -10.96
CA LEU A 26 -10.48 -14.39 -9.55
C LEU A 26 -11.58 -15.42 -9.29
N ARG A 27 -12.72 -15.34 -9.99
CA ARG A 27 -13.83 -16.30 -9.86
C ARG A 27 -13.42 -17.74 -10.12
N ARG A 28 -12.51 -17.99 -11.07
CA ARG A 28 -11.98 -19.35 -11.33
C ARG A 28 -11.13 -19.89 -10.18
N ALA A 29 -10.35 -19.04 -9.53
CA ALA A 29 -9.44 -19.43 -8.46
C ALA A 29 -10.15 -19.60 -7.11
N VAL A 30 -11.06 -18.69 -6.76
CA VAL A 30 -11.69 -18.63 -5.43
C VAL A 30 -13.16 -19.09 -5.42
N GLY A 31 -13.73 -19.37 -6.59
CA GLY A 31 -15.14 -19.68 -6.77
C GLY A 31 -16.03 -18.45 -6.84
N PRO A 32 -17.37 -18.63 -6.90
CA PRO A 32 -18.32 -17.54 -6.86
C PRO A 32 -18.18 -16.75 -5.56
N SER A 33 -18.12 -15.42 -5.64
CA SER A 33 -18.05 -14.55 -4.46
C SER A 33 -19.25 -14.83 -3.54
N ARG A 34 -19.00 -15.26 -2.31
CA ARG A 34 -20.02 -15.41 -1.26
C ARG A 34 -20.29 -14.12 -0.48
N VAL A 35 -19.54 -13.08 -0.78
CA VAL A 35 -19.48 -11.86 0.02
C VAL A 35 -20.02 -10.72 -0.85
N ALA A 36 -21.32 -10.50 -0.75
CA ALA A 36 -21.93 -9.23 -1.07
C ALA A 36 -21.44 -8.22 -0.02
N VAL A 37 -20.21 -7.72 -0.19
CA VAL A 37 -19.77 -6.58 0.58
C VAL A 37 -19.18 -5.61 -0.43
N GLU A 38 -19.93 -4.54 -0.64
CA GLU A 38 -19.47 -3.21 -1.09
C GLU A 38 -18.39 -2.68 -0.13
N GLN A 39 -17.38 -3.49 0.21
CA GLN A 39 -16.19 -3.03 0.88
C GLN A 39 -15.42 -2.34 -0.22
N SER A 40 -15.39 -1.02 -0.17
CA SER A 40 -14.65 -0.21 -1.12
C SER A 40 -13.18 -0.58 -0.99
N TRP A 41 -12.69 -1.47 -1.88
CA TRP A 41 -11.30 -1.91 -1.93
C TRP A 41 -10.32 -0.72 -2.04
N THR A 42 -10.82 0.45 -2.45
CA THR A 42 -10.09 1.73 -2.42
C THR A 42 -9.54 2.07 -1.04
N GLN A 43 -10.20 1.66 0.06
CA GLN A 43 -9.72 1.94 1.42
C GLN A 43 -8.44 1.17 1.76
N ALA A 44 -8.20 0.03 1.09
CA ALA A 44 -7.02 -0.79 1.25
C ALA A 44 -5.80 -0.24 0.49
N LEU A 45 -6.00 0.69 -0.46
CA LEU A 45 -4.90 1.31 -1.18
C LEU A 45 -3.99 2.10 -0.22
N PRO A 46 -2.67 2.13 -0.51
CA PRO A 46 -1.74 2.95 0.25
C PRO A 46 -2.11 4.44 0.09
N SER A 47 -1.72 5.26 1.06
CA SER A 47 -1.93 6.70 1.02
C SER A 47 -0.75 7.40 1.65
N VAL A 48 -0.21 8.41 0.97
CA VAL A 48 0.90 9.22 1.47
C VAL A 48 0.57 9.79 2.85
N ALA A 49 -0.62 10.35 3.03
CA ALA A 49 -1.06 10.92 4.30
C ALA A 49 -1.20 9.86 5.43
N LYS A 50 -1.66 8.65 5.11
CA LYS A 50 -1.72 7.55 6.11
C LYS A 50 -0.32 7.11 6.52
N GLU A 51 0.58 6.99 5.56
CA GLU A 51 1.98 6.59 5.81
C GLU A 51 2.73 7.66 6.63
N GLU A 52 2.59 8.93 6.25
CA GLU A 52 3.17 10.06 6.98
C GLU A 52 2.72 10.06 8.45
N LYS A 53 1.41 9.91 8.68
CA LYS A 53 0.84 9.83 10.03
C LYS A 53 1.38 8.63 10.80
N MET A 54 1.47 7.47 10.16
CA MET A 54 1.99 6.25 10.78
C MET A 54 3.44 6.43 11.20
N LEU A 55 4.33 6.90 10.31
CA LEU A 55 5.71 7.19 10.66
C LEU A 55 5.83 8.25 11.74
N GLY A 56 5.00 9.30 11.70
CA GLY A 56 4.94 10.32 12.74
C GLY A 56 4.66 9.73 14.12
N ILE A 57 3.74 8.76 14.21
CA ILE A 57 3.45 8.04 15.45
C ILE A 57 4.67 7.20 15.89
N LEU A 58 5.36 6.53 14.97
CA LEU A 58 6.57 5.75 15.28
C LEU A 58 7.68 6.65 15.85
N VAL A 59 7.91 7.80 15.24
CA VAL A 59 8.87 8.81 15.70
C VAL A 59 8.50 9.33 17.09
N GLN A 60 7.23 9.66 17.32
CA GLN A 60 6.73 10.08 18.64
C GLN A 60 7.01 9.02 19.72
N ASN A 61 6.90 7.74 19.37
CA ASN A 61 7.18 6.61 20.26
C ASN A 61 8.66 6.18 20.28
N GLN A 62 9.58 6.98 19.73
CA GLN A 62 11.03 6.72 19.71
C GLN A 62 11.42 5.40 19.03
N VAL A 63 10.61 4.93 18.09
CA VAL A 63 10.96 3.79 17.24
C VAL A 63 12.08 4.20 16.31
N ARG A 64 13.11 3.36 16.22
CA ARG A 64 14.31 3.62 15.43
C ARG A 64 14.26 2.90 14.09
N SER A 65 14.83 3.53 13.08
CA SER A 65 15.07 2.93 11.77
C SER A 65 15.97 1.70 11.90
N GLY A 66 15.60 0.61 11.23
CA GLY A 66 16.28 -0.68 11.33
C GLY A 66 17.71 -0.68 10.80
N VAL A 67 18.07 0.27 9.94
CA VAL A 67 19.41 0.36 9.32
C VAL A 67 20.26 1.44 9.99
N SER A 68 19.77 2.67 10.08
CA SER A 68 20.56 3.79 10.62
C SER A 68 20.56 3.85 12.16
N GLY A 69 19.59 3.21 12.82
CA GLY A 69 19.42 3.26 14.27
C GLY A 69 18.97 4.61 14.83
N ILE A 70 18.61 5.57 13.97
CA ILE A 70 18.12 6.90 14.38
C ILE A 70 16.60 6.92 14.51
N VAL A 71 16.10 7.85 15.34
CA VAL A 71 14.68 8.21 15.36
C VAL A 71 14.48 9.31 14.33
N GLY A 72 13.69 9.04 13.29
CA GLY A 72 13.47 9.97 12.21
C GLY A 72 12.35 9.51 11.28
N MET A 73 11.88 10.43 10.44
CA MET A 73 10.92 10.14 9.37
C MET A 73 11.61 9.34 8.26
N GLU A 74 11.98 8.10 8.55
CA GLU A 74 12.66 7.20 7.61
C GLU A 74 12.37 5.72 7.93
N VAL A 75 12.50 4.88 6.91
CA VAL A 75 12.42 3.41 7.02
C VAL A 75 13.56 2.81 6.21
N ASP A 76 14.26 1.83 6.78
CA ASP A 76 15.44 1.17 6.19
C ASP A 76 16.54 2.16 5.75
N GLY A 77 16.70 3.28 6.46
CA GLY A 77 17.67 4.33 6.12
C GLY A 77 17.28 5.21 4.92
N LEU A 78 16.04 5.10 4.43
CA LEU A 78 15.51 5.94 3.35
C LEU A 78 14.50 6.95 3.92
N PRO A 79 14.64 8.25 3.61
CA PRO A 79 13.77 9.30 4.15
C PRO A 79 12.34 9.19 3.62
N PHE A 80 11.37 9.56 4.45
CA PHE A 80 9.96 9.56 4.06
C PHE A 80 9.70 10.49 2.87
N TYR A 81 10.08 11.76 3.03
CA TYR A 81 9.92 12.79 2.02
C TYR A 81 10.95 12.63 0.89
N GLY A 82 10.46 12.59 -0.35
CA GLY A 82 11.26 12.43 -1.57
C GLY A 82 11.63 10.99 -1.91
N VAL A 83 11.23 9.99 -1.11
CA VAL A 83 11.49 8.57 -1.44
C VAL A 83 10.28 7.70 -1.17
N HIS A 84 9.81 7.60 0.07
CA HIS A 84 8.65 6.74 0.39
C HIS A 84 7.34 7.33 -0.13
N ASP A 85 7.13 8.64 0.03
CA ASP A 85 5.96 9.35 -0.51
C ASP A 85 5.86 9.23 -2.03
N GLU A 86 6.98 9.45 -2.75
CA GLU A 86 7.04 9.28 -4.20
C GLU A 86 6.77 7.85 -4.64
N MET A 87 7.28 6.86 -3.90
CA MET A 87 7.03 5.45 -4.20
C MET A 87 5.55 5.10 -4.05
N VAL A 88 4.91 5.58 -2.98
CA VAL A 88 3.47 5.40 -2.78
C VAL A 88 2.68 6.05 -3.92
N GLN A 89 3.04 7.27 -4.33
CA GLN A 89 2.38 7.95 -5.45
C GLN A 89 2.56 7.17 -6.76
N LYS A 90 3.79 6.72 -7.07
CA LYS A 90 4.07 5.90 -8.26
C LYS A 90 3.24 4.62 -8.31
N LEU A 91 3.08 3.93 -7.16
CA LEU A 91 2.24 2.74 -7.08
C LEU A 91 0.76 3.05 -7.33
N LEU A 92 0.26 4.16 -6.79
CA LEU A 92 -1.11 4.62 -7.01
C LEU A 92 -1.35 4.96 -8.49
N ASP A 93 -0.42 5.66 -9.13
CA ASP A 93 -0.53 6.03 -10.55
C ASP A 93 -0.57 4.80 -11.45
N VAL A 94 0.29 3.80 -11.20
CA VAL A 94 0.28 2.51 -11.92
C VAL A 94 -1.04 1.77 -11.68
N THR A 95 -1.53 1.78 -10.44
CA THR A 95 -2.80 1.12 -10.08
C THR A 95 -3.99 1.75 -10.81
N ALA A 96 -4.03 3.08 -10.87
CA ALA A 96 -5.09 3.81 -11.56
C ALA A 96 -5.07 3.58 -13.08
N GLY A 97 -3.88 3.43 -13.68
CA GLY A 97 -3.73 3.11 -15.11
C GLY A 97 -4.17 1.69 -15.50
N HIS A 98 -4.47 0.82 -14.53
CA HIS A 98 -4.93 -0.57 -14.76
C HIS A 98 -6.44 -0.78 -14.58
N LEU A 99 -7.16 0.26 -14.15
CA LEU A 99 -8.62 0.32 -14.19
C LEU A 99 -9.09 0.78 -15.58
#